data_AF-A0A6D1ABF2-F1
#
_entry.id   AF-A0A6D1ABF2-F1
#
_cell.length_a   1.000
_cell.length_b   1.000
_cell.length_c   1.000
_cell.angle_alpha   90.00
_cell.angle_beta   90.00
_cell.angle_gamma   90.00
#
_symmetry.space_group_name_H-M   'P 1'
#
loop_
_entity.id
_entity.type
_entity.pdbx_description
1 polymer ?
#
loop_
_entity_poly.entity_id
_entity_poly.type
_entity_poly.pdbx_seq_one_letter_code
_entity_poly.pdbx_strand_id
1 'polypeptide(L)'
;EDGILDYEAIKELAIKEKPKVIICGYSAYSRIVDFKKFREIADACGAKLMADIAHIAGLIAGGVHPSPVPYADIITSTTHKTLRGARGAIIMTNDEE
;
A
#
# COMPACT_ATOMS: atom_id res chain seq x y z
N GLU A 1 15.93 11.45 13.20
CA GLU A 1 14.89 11.44 12.15
C GLU A 1 13.77 10.50 12.60
N ASP A 2 12.51 10.96 12.60
CA ASP A 2 11.43 10.40 13.42
C ASP A 2 10.85 9.05 12.95
N GLY A 3 11.56 8.37 12.04
CA GLY A 3 11.16 7.09 11.44
C GLY A 3 9.92 7.20 10.55
N ILE A 4 9.60 8.41 10.07
CA ILE A 4 8.46 8.66 9.17
C ILE A 4 8.96 8.62 7.72
N LEU A 5 8.15 8.05 6.80
CA LEU A 5 8.46 8.09 5.38
C LEU A 5 8.51 9.54 4.87
N ASP A 6 9.58 9.86 4.14
CA ASP A 6 9.69 11.14 3.44
C ASP A 6 8.94 11.07 2.11
N TYR A 7 7.67 11.48 2.13
CA TYR A 7 6.79 11.43 0.97
C TYR A 7 7.24 12.37 -0.17
N GLU A 8 7.90 13.49 0.15
CA GLU A 8 8.40 14.42 -0.89
C GLU A 8 9.61 13.81 -1.59
N ALA A 9 10.57 13.26 -0.84
CA ALA A 9 11.71 12.56 -1.45
C ALA A 9 11.26 11.36 -2.30
N ILE A 10 10.26 10.60 -1.85
CA ILE A 10 9.67 9.51 -2.64
C ILE A 10 9.04 10.06 -3.92
N LYS A 11 8.31 11.18 -3.86
CA LYS A 11 7.66 11.81 -5.01
C LYS A 11 8.67 12.29 -6.06
N GLU A 12 9.72 12.99 -5.62
CA GLU A 12 10.78 13.46 -6.50
C GLU A 12 11.45 12.29 -7.23
N LEU A 13 11.75 11.21 -6.51
CA LEU A 13 12.32 9.99 -7.09
C LEU A 13 11.36 9.34 -8.08
N ALA A 14 10.07 9.24 -7.75
CA ALA A 14 9.06 8.65 -8.62
C ALA A 14 8.91 9.42 -9.95
N ILE A 15 8.89 10.76 -9.90
CA ILE A 15 8.81 11.60 -11.11
C ILE A 15 10.05 11.45 -11.98
N LYS A 16 11.23 11.34 -11.34
CA LYS A 16 12.51 11.16 -12.03
C LYS A 16 12.61 9.79 -12.72
N GLU A 17 12.32 8.72 -11.99
CA GLU A 17 12.56 7.35 -12.45
C GLU A 17 11.37 6.76 -13.25
N LYS A 18 10.17 7.34 -13.12
CA LYS A 18 8.94 6.93 -13.84
C LYS A 18 8.66 5.42 -13.76
N PRO A 19 8.57 4.85 -12.54
CA PRO A 19 8.29 3.43 -12.39
C PRO A 19 6.93 3.07 -12.98
N LYS A 20 6.74 1.82 -13.38
CA LYS A 20 5.42 1.31 -13.81
C LYS A 20 4.50 1.02 -12.63
N VAL A 21 5.08 0.65 -11.49
CA VAL A 21 4.35 0.29 -10.27
C VAL A 21 5.10 0.86 -9.06
N ILE A 22 4.35 1.41 -8.11
CA ILE A 22 4.83 1.79 -6.78
C ILE A 22 4.19 0.87 -5.75
N ILE A 23 4.99 0.30 -4.86
CA ILE A 23 4.52 -0.58 -3.79
C ILE A 23 4.44 0.22 -2.48
N CYS A 24 3.25 0.30 -1.91
CA CYS A 24 2.99 0.81 -0.58
C CYS A 24 2.73 -0.36 0.37
N GLY A 25 3.78 -0.88 1.00
CA GLY A 25 3.70 -2.02 1.92
C GLY A 25 4.92 -2.14 2.81
N TYR A 26 4.77 -2.83 3.94
CA TYR A 26 5.82 -2.93 4.95
C TYR A 26 5.68 -4.17 5.83
N SER A 27 6.82 -4.71 6.25
CA SER A 27 6.91 -5.79 7.24
C SER A 27 7.26 -5.28 8.64
N ALA A 28 8.07 -4.22 8.72
CA ALA A 28 8.66 -3.71 9.96
C ALA A 28 8.58 -2.18 10.03
N TYR A 29 7.36 -1.65 9.94
CA TYR A 29 7.07 -0.22 10.05
C TYR A 29 5.94 -0.02 11.06
N SER A 30 6.20 0.76 12.11
CA SER A 30 5.30 0.92 13.26
C SER A 30 4.35 2.12 13.15
N ARG A 31 4.44 2.89 12.06
CA ARG A 31 3.57 4.03 11.79
C ARG A 31 2.48 3.64 10.80
N ILE A 32 1.43 4.45 10.77
CA ILE A 32 0.38 4.37 9.75
C ILE A 32 0.91 5.02 8.48
N VAL A 33 0.92 4.28 7.38
CA VAL A 33 1.25 4.83 6.06
C VAL A 33 0.04 5.56 5.48
N ASP A 34 0.30 6.67 4.80
CA ASP A 34 -0.71 7.46 4.12
C ASP A 34 -0.91 6.96 2.67
N PHE A 35 -1.91 6.10 2.47
CA PHE A 35 -2.25 5.56 1.15
C PHE A 35 -2.67 6.65 0.16
N LYS A 36 -3.25 7.76 0.64
CA LYS A 36 -3.64 8.88 -0.23
C LYS A 36 -2.41 9.58 -0.80
N LYS A 37 -1.39 9.84 0.03
CA LYS A 37 -0.12 10.40 -0.47
C LYS A 37 0.54 9.47 -1.49
N PHE A 38 0.55 8.17 -1.25
CA PHE A 38 1.08 7.22 -2.24
C PHE A 38 0.29 7.24 -3.56
N ARG A 39 -1.02 7.47 -3.53
CA ARG A 39 -1.83 7.67 -4.74
C ARG A 39 -1.39 8.92 -5.50
N GLU A 40 -1.27 10.05 -4.81
CA GLU A 40 -0.82 11.31 -5.40
C GLU A 40 0.57 11.18 -6.04
N ILE A 41 1.48 10.41 -5.42
CA ILE A 41 2.80 10.12 -5.96
C ILE A 41 2.72 9.25 -7.22
N ALA A 42 1.93 8.17 -7.17
CA ALA A 42 1.74 7.29 -8.31
C ALA A 42 1.13 8.01 -9.51
N ASP A 43 0.14 8.89 -9.27
CA ASP A 43 -0.46 9.73 -10.31
C ASP A 43 0.55 10.71 -10.93
N ALA A 44 1.42 11.31 -10.10
CA ALA A 44 2.41 12.28 -10.56
C ALA A 44 3.43 11.69 -11.56
N CYS A 45 3.67 10.38 -11.53
CA CYS A 45 4.58 9.69 -12.46
C CYS A 45 3.87 8.72 -13.43
N GLY A 46 2.54 8.59 -13.35
CA GLY A 46 1.76 7.67 -14.17
C GLY A 46 1.95 6.19 -13.85
N ALA A 47 2.27 5.86 -12.59
CA ALA A 47 2.44 4.49 -12.10
C ALA A 47 1.12 3.91 -11.57
N LYS A 48 1.01 2.59 -11.58
CA LYS A 48 0.00 1.87 -10.78
C LYS A 48 0.43 1.85 -9.31
N LEU A 49 -0.52 1.98 -8.39
CA LEU A 49 -0.30 1.83 -6.96
C LEU A 49 -0.70 0.43 -6.50
N MET A 50 0.27 -0.31 -5.96
CA MET A 50 0.05 -1.60 -5.32
C MET A 50 0.19 -1.46 -3.80
N ALA A 51 -0.86 -1.76 -3.04
CA ALA A 51 -0.79 -1.84 -1.58
C ALA A 51 -0.57 -3.29 -1.12
N ASP A 52 0.54 -3.55 -0.44
CA ASP A 52 0.73 -4.82 0.28
C ASP A 52 0.35 -4.63 1.75
N ILE A 53 -0.81 -5.18 2.10
CA ILE A 53 -1.40 -5.06 3.44
C ILE A 53 -1.15 -6.28 4.32
N ALA A 54 -0.23 -7.17 3.95
CA ALA A 54 -0.07 -8.47 4.60
C ALA A 54 -0.01 -8.43 6.15
N HIS A 55 0.68 -7.43 6.73
CA HIS A 55 0.81 -7.29 8.19
C HIS A 55 -0.39 -6.61 8.86
N ILE A 56 -1.20 -5.87 8.12
CA ILE A 56 -2.30 -5.03 8.65
C ILE A 56 -3.69 -5.45 8.16
N ALA A 57 -3.79 -6.49 7.33
CA ALA A 57 -5.04 -6.91 6.69
C ALA A 57 -6.19 -7.20 7.68
N GLY A 58 -5.91 -7.86 8.80
CA GLY A 58 -6.93 -8.10 9.82
C GLY A 58 -7.36 -6.83 10.56
N LEU A 59 -6.45 -5.87 10.72
CA LEU A 59 -6.75 -4.58 11.35
C LEU A 59 -7.61 -3.70 10.44
N ILE A 60 -7.35 -3.75 9.13
CA ILE A 60 -8.18 -3.10 8.10
C ILE A 60 -9.57 -3.73 8.07
N ALA A 61 -9.65 -5.06 7.99
CA ALA A 61 -10.93 -5.78 7.98
C ALA A 61 -11.74 -5.54 9.27
N GLY A 62 -11.06 -5.36 10.41
CA GLY A 62 -11.68 -5.01 11.69
C GLY A 62 -12.02 -3.52 11.86
N GLY A 63 -11.72 -2.66 10.89
CA GLY A 63 -12.05 -1.23 10.93
C GLY A 63 -11.18 -0.37 11.87
N VAL A 64 -10.04 -0.90 12.35
CA VAL A 64 -9.16 -0.21 13.31
C VAL A 64 -7.85 0.29 12.71
N HIS A 65 -7.67 0.13 11.40
CA HIS A 65 -6.54 0.65 10.63
C HIS A 65 -7.05 1.19 9.29
N PRO A 66 -6.49 2.30 8.73
CA PRO A 66 -6.92 2.83 7.45
C PRO A 66 -6.86 1.80 6.33
N SER A 67 -7.89 1.80 5.49
CA SER A 67 -7.98 0.96 4.30
C SER A 67 -7.20 1.57 3.13
N PRO A 68 -6.54 0.77 2.28
CA PRO A 68 -5.98 1.23 1.01
C PRO A 68 -7.05 1.55 -0.04
N VAL A 69 -8.32 1.18 0.18
CA VAL A 69 -9.45 1.55 -0.69
C VAL A 69 -9.91 2.97 -0.31
N PRO A 70 -10.10 3.90 -1.27
CA PRO A 70 -10.15 3.70 -2.73
C PRO A 70 -8.83 3.99 -3.49
N TYR A 71 -7.71 4.10 -2.80
CA TYR A 71 -6.46 4.63 -3.35
C TYR A 71 -5.68 3.62 -4.22
N ALA A 72 -5.53 2.38 -3.75
CA ALA A 72 -4.71 1.39 -4.44
C ALA A 72 -5.43 0.81 -5.66
N ASP A 73 -4.70 0.64 -6.77
CA ASP A 73 -5.19 -0.07 -7.95
C ASP A 73 -5.19 -1.58 -7.69
N ILE A 74 -4.13 -2.07 -7.03
CA ILE A 74 -3.94 -3.49 -6.71
C ILE A 74 -3.71 -3.60 -5.20
N ILE A 75 -4.37 -4.55 -4.55
CA ILE A 75 -4.16 -4.86 -3.13
C ILE A 75 -3.75 -6.33 -3.02
N THR A 76 -2.60 -6.57 -2.39
CA THR A 76 -2.15 -7.92 -2.07
C THR A 76 -2.12 -8.14 -0.57
N SER A 77 -2.36 -9.37 -0.13
CA SER A 77 -2.20 -9.72 1.27
C SER A 77 -1.91 -11.19 1.46
N THR A 78 -1.18 -11.53 2.53
CA THR A 78 -1.24 -12.88 3.11
C THR A 78 -2.53 -13.07 3.90
N THR A 79 -3.02 -14.31 3.97
CA THR A 79 -4.24 -14.64 4.75
C THR A 79 -3.97 -15.04 6.20
N HIS A 80 -2.72 -15.37 6.54
CA HIS A 80 -2.36 -16.04 7.80
C HIS A 80 -1.79 -15.14 8.91
N LYS A 81 -1.58 -13.85 8.64
CA LYS A 81 -1.06 -12.90 9.64
C LYS A 81 -2.21 -12.35 10.49
N THR A 82 -2.40 -11.03 10.52
CA THR A 82 -3.47 -10.40 11.29
C THR A 82 -4.87 -10.82 10.81
N LEU A 83 -5.02 -11.26 9.56
CA LEU A 83 -6.27 -11.83 9.04
C LEU A 83 -6.60 -13.23 9.60
N ARG A 84 -5.62 -13.93 10.20
CA ARG A 84 -5.79 -15.15 11.01
C ARG A 84 -6.44 -16.35 10.29
N GLY A 85 -6.29 -16.46 8.98
CA GLY A 85 -6.67 -17.62 8.18
C GLY A 85 -5.55 -18.65 8.02
N ALA A 86 -5.77 -19.67 7.17
CA ALA A 86 -4.73 -20.61 6.76
C ALA A 86 -3.64 -19.94 5.92
N ARG A 87 -2.49 -20.60 5.73
CA ARG A 87 -1.40 -20.10 4.86
C ARG A 87 -1.88 -19.99 3.42
N GLY A 88 -1.96 -18.76 2.94
CA GLY A 88 -2.35 -18.40 1.58
C GLY A 88 -2.15 -16.91 1.33
N ALA A 89 -2.60 -16.47 0.15
CA ALA A 89 -2.53 -15.09 -0.30
C ALA A 89 -3.78 -14.72 -1.10
N ILE A 90 -4.09 -13.42 -1.16
CA ILE A 90 -5.19 -12.84 -1.92
C ILE A 90 -4.63 -11.67 -2.74
N ILE A 91 -5.15 -11.50 -3.96
CA ILE A 91 -4.94 -10.34 -4.82
C ILE A 91 -6.32 -9.76 -5.15
N MET A 92 -6.49 -8.46 -4.97
CA MET A 92 -7.71 -7.71 -5.28
C MET A 92 -7.34 -6.55 -6.20
N THR A 93 -8.27 -6.16 -7.07
CA THR A 93 -8.12 -5.04 -8.00
C THR A 93 -9.41 -4.23 -8.03
N ASN A 94 -9.31 -2.94 -8.37
CA ASN A 94 -10.45 -2.08 -8.68
C ASN A 94 -10.77 -2.04 -10.19
N ASP A 95 -9.99 -2.76 -10.99
CA ASP A 95 -10.21 -2.94 -12.43
C ASP A 95 -11.27 -4.04 -12.65
N GLU A 96 -12.27 -3.76 -13.49
CA GLU A 96 -13.35 -4.72 -13.80
C GLU A 96 -12.98 -5.71 -14.92
N GLU A 97 -11.93 -5.41 -15.70
CA GLU A 97 -11.41 -6.24 -16.80
C GLU A 97 -10.23 -7.12 -16.36
#